data_AF-A0A257M2G7-F1
#
_entry.id   AF-A0A257M2G7-F1
#
_cell.length_a   1.000
_cell.length_b   1.000
_cell.length_c   1.000
_cell.angle_alpha   90.00
_cell.angle_beta   90.00
_cell.angle_gamma   90.00
#
_symmetry.space_group_name_H-M   'P 1'
#
loop_
_entity.id
_entity.type
_entity.pdbx_description
1 polymer ?
#
loop_
_entity_poly.entity_id
_entity_poly.type
_entity_poly.pdbx_seq_one_letter_code
_entity_poly.pdbx_strand_id
1 'polypeptide(L)'
;MALNLRMIGGAPWYQVFTNSGPEAIYISAVDGRLDPSQDEAYAHEIASSFLGGREVRKTDFLRAFNNEYINIFRILPVHRFDADDDKGTRLYVSTTTGSVTRHTDNQRQFEASAFTNFHKLGFIRNKDVRDWTLAILTGGAFAVSLLGVILFVLTAPKKRGA
;
A
#
# COMPACT_ATOMS: atom_id res chain seq x y z
N MET A 1 -7.16 21.79 12.16
CA MET A 1 -7.50 22.33 10.84
C MET A 1 -6.20 22.52 10.06
N ALA A 2 -6.13 21.98 8.84
CA ALA A 2 -5.00 22.15 7.94
C ALA A 2 -5.50 22.72 6.61
N LEU A 3 -4.67 23.53 5.96
CA LEU A 3 -5.00 24.22 4.70
C LEU A 3 -3.80 24.12 3.77
N ASN A 4 -4.03 23.66 2.55
CA ASN A 4 -3.03 23.66 1.48
C ASN A 4 -3.56 24.47 0.28
N LEU A 5 -2.66 25.12 -0.46
CA LEU A 5 -2.95 25.65 -1.79
C LEU A 5 -2.42 24.66 -2.83
N ARG A 6 -3.25 24.25 -3.78
CA ARG A 6 -2.92 23.31 -4.85
C ARG A 6 -3.22 23.93 -6.21
N MET A 7 -2.38 23.66 -7.19
CA MET A 7 -2.70 23.91 -8.60
C MET A 7 -3.33 22.65 -9.15
N ILE A 8 -4.59 22.74 -9.61
CA ILE A 8 -5.36 21.63 -10.17
C ILE A 8 -6.00 22.12 -11.46
N GLY A 9 -5.75 21.43 -12.58
CA GLY A 9 -6.20 21.83 -13.90
C GLY A 9 -5.68 23.21 -14.33
N GLY A 10 -4.52 23.64 -13.81
CA GLY A 10 -3.97 24.97 -14.04
C GLY A 10 -4.63 26.11 -13.24
N ALA A 11 -5.59 25.82 -12.38
CA ALA A 11 -6.24 26.81 -11.50
C ALA A 11 -5.84 26.62 -10.02
N PRO A 12 -5.79 27.69 -9.22
CA PRO A 12 -5.47 27.60 -7.79
C PRO A 12 -6.70 27.20 -6.95
N TRP A 13 -6.53 26.19 -6.10
CA TRP A 13 -7.57 25.65 -5.20
C TRP A 13 -7.06 25.54 -3.76
N TYR A 14 -7.87 26.00 -2.81
CA TYR A 14 -7.69 25.71 -1.40
C TYR A 14 -8.23 24.33 -1.07
N GLN A 15 -7.35 23.47 -0.53
CA GLN A 15 -7.67 22.18 0.04
C GLN A 15 -7.76 22.32 1.57
N VAL A 16 -8.97 22.25 2.10
CA VAL A 16 -9.28 22.53 3.51
C VAL A 16 -9.63 21.24 4.25
N PHE A 17 -8.84 20.90 5.28
CA PHE A 17 -9.13 19.76 6.16
C PHE A 17 -9.80 20.23 7.46
N THR A 18 -10.96 19.67 7.72
CA THR A 18 -11.75 19.93 8.93
C THR A 18 -11.53 18.81 9.96
N ASN A 19 -11.98 19.01 11.19
CA ASN A 19 -11.92 17.96 12.22
C ASN A 19 -13.02 16.89 12.01
N SER A 20 -13.88 17.04 11.00
CA SER A 20 -15.05 16.17 10.77
C SER A 20 -14.72 14.89 10.01
N GLY A 21 -13.53 14.78 9.42
CA GLY A 21 -13.10 13.59 8.69
C GLY A 21 -11.81 13.79 7.90
N PRO A 22 -11.32 12.72 7.25
CA PRO A 22 -10.07 12.76 6.47
C PRO A 22 -10.21 13.43 5.10
N GLU A 23 -11.44 13.72 4.66
CA GLU A 23 -11.73 14.32 3.36
C GLU A 23 -11.55 15.84 3.39
N ALA A 24 -10.94 16.37 2.34
CA ALA A 24 -10.78 17.80 2.16
C ALA A 24 -11.97 18.42 1.43
N ILE A 25 -12.26 19.67 1.78
CA ILE A 25 -13.13 20.55 1.00
C ILE A 25 -12.25 21.33 0.03
N TYR A 26 -12.69 21.43 -1.22
CA TYR A 26 -11.99 22.16 -2.27
C TYR A 26 -12.73 23.44 -2.62
N ILE A 27 -12.01 24.56 -2.52
CA ILE A 27 -12.54 25.90 -2.75
C ILE A 27 -11.64 26.61 -3.76
N SER A 28 -12.21 27.13 -4.85
CA SER A 28 -11.46 27.90 -5.84
C SER A 28 -10.90 29.16 -5.20
N ALA A 29 -9.61 29.41 -5.39
CA ALA A 29 -8.95 30.62 -4.87
C ALA A 29 -9.23 31.86 -5.74
N VAL A 30 -9.96 31.70 -6.86
CA VAL A 30 -10.31 32.79 -7.78
C VAL A 30 -11.66 33.40 -7.43
N ASP A 31 -12.67 32.57 -7.19
CA ASP A 31 -14.07 32.98 -7.03
C ASP A 31 -14.74 32.43 -5.76
N GLY A 32 -14.02 31.65 -4.95
CA GLY A 32 -14.54 31.08 -3.70
C GLY A 32 -15.51 29.91 -3.90
N ARG A 33 -15.68 29.41 -5.13
CA ARG A 33 -16.62 28.32 -5.43
C ARG A 33 -16.16 27.00 -4.83
N LEU A 34 -17.10 26.28 -4.20
CA LEU A 34 -16.88 24.91 -3.73
C LEU A 34 -17.01 23.92 -4.89
N ASP A 35 -16.08 22.96 -4.96
CA ASP A 35 -16.09 21.94 -5.99
C ASP A 35 -15.49 20.60 -5.54
N PRO A 36 -16.32 19.66 -5.08
CA PRO A 36 -15.84 18.35 -4.62
C PRO A 36 -15.14 17.52 -5.70
N SER A 37 -15.37 17.77 -6.99
CA SER A 37 -14.72 16.97 -8.05
C SER A 37 -13.21 17.23 -8.15
N GLN A 38 -12.73 18.31 -7.52
CA GLN A 38 -11.31 18.67 -7.54
C GLN A 38 -10.44 17.73 -6.70
N ASP A 39 -11.02 16.99 -5.75
CA ASP A 39 -10.31 15.93 -5.04
C ASP A 39 -9.88 14.83 -6.04
N GLU A 40 -10.82 14.34 -6.86
CA GLU A 40 -10.53 13.36 -7.90
C GLU A 40 -9.60 13.92 -8.98
N ALA A 41 -9.81 15.17 -9.42
CA ALA A 41 -8.95 15.80 -10.42
C ALA A 41 -7.50 15.89 -9.93
N TYR A 42 -7.30 16.27 -8.67
CA TYR A 42 -5.97 16.31 -8.05
C TYR A 42 -5.36 14.90 -7.93
N ALA A 43 -6.16 13.90 -7.53
CA ALA A 43 -5.70 12.52 -7.48
C ALA A 43 -5.28 12.00 -8.86
N HIS A 44 -6.03 12.36 -9.91
CA HIS A 44 -5.72 12.02 -11.29
C HIS A 44 -4.41 12.68 -11.76
N GLU A 45 -4.18 13.97 -11.45
CA GLU A 45 -2.92 14.65 -11.77
C GLU A 45 -1.71 13.98 -11.10
N ILE A 46 -1.84 13.59 -9.84
CA ILE A 46 -0.79 12.84 -9.12
C ILE A 46 -0.53 11.49 -9.82
N ALA A 47 -1.59 10.76 -10.15
CA ALA A 47 -1.49 9.45 -10.79
C ALA A 47 -0.85 9.54 -12.18
N SER A 48 -1.34 10.45 -13.04
CA SER A 48 -0.83 10.65 -14.38
C SER A 48 0.62 11.13 -14.36
N SER A 49 0.95 12.11 -13.50
CA SER A 49 2.32 12.61 -13.35
C SER A 49 3.28 11.51 -12.89
N PHE A 50 2.85 10.64 -11.99
CA PHE A 50 3.66 9.51 -11.51
C PHE A 50 4.02 8.51 -12.63
N LEU A 51 3.17 8.38 -13.66
CA LEU A 51 3.44 7.57 -14.85
C LEU A 51 4.03 8.36 -16.01
N GLY A 52 4.57 9.56 -15.76
CA GLY A 52 5.18 10.39 -16.79
C GLY A 52 4.18 11.05 -17.74
N GLY A 53 2.99 11.39 -17.25
CA GLY A 53 1.94 12.07 -18.02
C GLY A 53 1.04 11.13 -18.83
N ARG A 54 1.11 9.81 -18.60
CA ARG A 54 0.19 8.85 -19.22
C ARG A 54 -1.23 9.05 -18.66
N GLU A 55 -2.23 8.83 -19.51
CA GLU A 55 -3.63 8.84 -19.12
C GLU A 55 -3.96 7.63 -18.24
N VAL A 56 -4.79 7.85 -17.23
CA VAL A 56 -5.21 6.83 -16.27
C VAL A 56 -6.68 6.98 -15.96
N ARG A 57 -7.38 5.86 -15.84
CA ARG A 57 -8.82 5.86 -15.59
C ARG A 57 -9.10 5.59 -14.13
N LYS A 58 -9.90 6.44 -13.48
CA LYS A 58 -10.39 6.15 -12.12
C LYS A 58 -11.27 4.90 -12.16
N THR A 59 -11.04 3.99 -11.22
CA THR A 59 -11.81 2.75 -11.13
C THR A 59 -12.49 2.54 -9.80
N ASP A 60 -11.99 3.18 -8.72
CA ASP A 60 -12.53 2.99 -7.37
C ASP A 60 -12.15 4.14 -6.44
N PHE A 61 -12.84 4.23 -5.29
CA PHE A 61 -12.50 5.12 -4.19
C PHE A 61 -12.62 4.36 -2.86
N LEU A 62 -11.47 4.04 -2.27
CA LEU A 62 -11.39 3.15 -1.12
C LEU A 62 -11.45 3.93 0.18
N ARG A 63 -12.46 3.60 1.00
CA ARG A 63 -12.58 4.02 2.41
C ARG A 63 -12.18 2.94 3.41
N ALA A 64 -11.84 1.74 2.92
CA ALA A 64 -11.44 0.60 3.72
C ALA A 64 -10.36 -0.21 2.98
N PHE A 65 -9.54 -0.93 3.73
CA PHE A 65 -8.55 -1.84 3.15
C PHE A 65 -9.21 -3.06 2.52
N ASN A 66 -8.56 -3.61 1.50
CA ASN A 66 -8.98 -4.85 0.83
C ASN A 66 -7.77 -5.78 0.59
N ASN A 67 -7.94 -6.81 -0.24
CA ASN A 67 -6.89 -7.81 -0.49
C ASN A 67 -5.68 -7.28 -1.29
N GLU A 68 -5.81 -6.14 -1.95
CA GLU A 68 -4.75 -5.50 -2.74
C GLU A 68 -4.14 -4.33 -1.98
N TYR A 69 -4.99 -3.39 -1.55
CA TYR A 69 -4.62 -2.28 -0.70
C TYR A 69 -4.84 -2.64 0.77
N ILE A 70 -3.89 -3.41 1.30
CA ILE A 70 -3.93 -3.95 2.67
C ILE A 70 -3.51 -2.90 3.72
N ASN A 71 -3.78 -3.19 5.00
CA ASN A 71 -3.50 -2.29 6.14
C ASN A 71 -2.04 -1.82 6.27
N ILE A 72 -1.06 -2.46 5.61
CA ILE A 72 0.33 -2.00 5.64
C ILE A 72 0.51 -0.60 5.04
N PHE A 73 -0.37 -0.17 4.14
CA PHE A 73 -0.30 1.17 3.52
C PHE A 73 -0.77 2.29 4.44
N ARG A 74 -1.56 1.99 5.48
CA ARG A 74 -1.97 2.89 6.58
C ARG A 74 -2.67 4.20 6.19
N ILE A 75 -2.88 4.48 4.91
CA ILE A 75 -3.46 5.73 4.41
C ILE A 75 -4.81 5.44 3.75
N LEU A 76 -5.87 6.07 4.26
CA LEU A 76 -7.22 6.09 3.72
C LEU A 76 -7.84 7.49 3.93
N PRO A 77 -8.78 7.93 3.08
CA PRO A 77 -9.22 7.27 1.85
C PRO A 77 -8.21 7.42 0.71
N VAL A 78 -8.35 6.60 -0.34
CA VAL A 78 -7.53 6.68 -1.56
C VAL A 78 -8.36 6.47 -2.82
N HIS A 79 -8.01 7.17 -3.89
CA HIS A 79 -8.52 6.90 -5.23
C HIS A 79 -7.71 5.80 -5.88
N ARG A 80 -8.37 4.89 -6.61
CA ARG A 80 -7.71 3.92 -7.46
C ARG A 80 -7.80 4.35 -8.92
N PHE A 81 -6.65 4.34 -9.58
CA PHE A 81 -6.53 4.56 -11.01
C PHE A 81 -5.85 3.37 -11.67
N ASP A 82 -6.34 3.00 -12.84
CA ASP A 82 -5.78 1.93 -13.67
C ASP A 82 -5.23 2.58 -14.95
N ALA A 83 -4.01 2.21 -15.34
CA ALA A 83 -3.45 2.60 -16.62
C ALA A 83 -3.91 1.64 -17.72
N ASP A 84 -4.08 2.15 -18.93
CA ASP A 84 -4.36 1.32 -20.10
C ASP A 84 -3.05 0.71 -20.64
N ASP A 85 -2.61 -0.37 -20.00
CA ASP A 85 -1.44 -1.15 -20.42
C ASP A 85 -1.65 -2.67 -20.26
N ASP A 86 -0.83 -3.45 -20.96
CA ASP A 86 -0.89 -4.92 -20.93
C ASP A 86 -0.55 -5.52 -19.55
N LYS A 87 0.02 -4.72 -18.64
CA LYS A 87 0.44 -5.18 -17.31
C LYS A 87 -0.69 -5.08 -16.28
N GLY A 88 -1.75 -4.33 -16.56
CA GLY A 88 -2.78 -3.99 -15.59
C GLY A 88 -2.22 -3.12 -14.46
N THR A 89 -1.45 -2.10 -14.81
CA THR A 89 -0.85 -1.16 -13.86
C THR A 89 -1.93 -0.40 -13.09
N ARG A 90 -1.78 -0.34 -11.77
CA ARG A 90 -2.73 0.23 -10.82
C ARG A 90 -2.05 1.12 -9.80
N LEU A 91 -2.63 2.29 -9.57
CA LEU A 91 -2.16 3.29 -8.64
C LEU A 91 -3.24 3.58 -7.60
N TYR A 92 -2.83 3.62 -6.34
CA TYR A 92 -3.64 4.11 -5.24
C TYR A 92 -3.08 5.46 -4.81
N VAL A 93 -3.93 6.48 -4.76
CA VAL A 93 -3.52 7.87 -4.57
C VAL A 93 -4.26 8.48 -3.40
N SER A 94 -3.51 9.11 -2.49
CA SER A 94 -4.07 9.95 -1.43
C SER A 94 -3.87 11.41 -1.76
N THR A 95 -4.96 12.16 -1.81
CA THR A 95 -4.94 13.62 -1.93
C THR A 95 -4.56 14.30 -0.62
N THR A 96 -4.73 13.61 0.51
CA THR A 96 -4.28 14.05 1.84
C THR A 96 -2.76 14.13 1.92
N THR A 97 -2.06 13.09 1.47
CA THR A 97 -0.59 13.08 1.45
C THR A 97 0.00 13.66 0.16
N GLY A 98 -0.81 13.81 -0.89
CA GLY A 98 -0.38 14.28 -2.20
C GLY A 98 0.55 13.29 -2.91
N SER A 99 0.34 11.98 -2.71
CA SER A 99 1.25 10.94 -3.21
C SER A 99 0.53 9.66 -3.64
N VAL A 100 1.20 8.91 -4.53
CA VAL A 100 0.86 7.52 -4.81
C VAL A 100 1.27 6.67 -3.59
N THR A 101 0.30 6.05 -2.93
CA THR A 101 0.49 5.24 -1.72
C THR A 101 0.74 3.77 -2.04
N ARG A 102 0.31 3.29 -3.21
CA ARG A 102 0.66 1.98 -3.76
C ARG A 102 0.71 2.04 -5.29
N HIS A 103 1.75 1.46 -5.87
CA HIS A 103 1.88 1.19 -7.30
C HIS A 103 2.07 -0.31 -7.50
N THR A 104 1.19 -0.94 -8.25
CA THR A 104 1.19 -2.39 -8.47
C THR A 104 0.73 -2.74 -9.90
N ASP A 105 0.91 -4.00 -10.28
CA ASP A 105 0.49 -4.56 -11.56
C ASP A 105 0.08 -6.04 -11.35
N ASN A 106 -0.36 -6.73 -12.40
CA ASN A 106 -0.85 -8.10 -12.28
C ASN A 106 0.19 -9.07 -11.68
N GLN A 107 1.45 -8.95 -12.07
CA GLN A 107 2.52 -9.80 -11.56
C GLN A 107 2.83 -9.49 -10.10
N ARG A 108 3.03 -8.22 -9.75
CA ARG A 108 3.30 -7.80 -8.37
C ARG A 108 2.15 -8.15 -7.44
N GLN A 109 0.90 -8.04 -7.91
CA GLN A 109 -0.25 -8.44 -7.12
C GLN A 109 -0.31 -9.96 -6.93
N PHE A 110 0.05 -10.74 -7.95
CA PHE A 110 0.18 -12.19 -7.82
C PHE A 110 1.24 -12.55 -6.77
N GLU A 111 2.44 -11.96 -6.84
CA GLU A 111 3.51 -12.18 -5.87
C GLU A 111 3.09 -11.78 -4.45
N ALA A 112 2.42 -10.63 -4.29
CA ALA A 112 1.88 -10.18 -3.01
C ALA A 112 0.81 -11.15 -2.46
N SER A 113 0.00 -11.74 -3.33
CA SER A 113 -1.03 -12.72 -2.98
C SER A 113 -0.39 -14.05 -2.58
N ALA A 114 0.63 -14.50 -3.32
CA ALA A 114 1.40 -15.70 -2.97
C ALA A 114 2.10 -15.52 -1.61
N PHE A 115 2.80 -14.41 -1.40
CA PHE A 115 3.42 -14.11 -0.10
C PHE A 115 2.39 -14.06 1.02
N THR A 116 1.24 -13.43 0.79
CA THR A 116 0.18 -13.35 1.79
C THR A 116 -0.36 -14.72 2.16
N ASN A 117 -0.51 -15.63 1.21
CA ASN A 117 -1.02 -16.97 1.50
C ASN A 117 0.04 -17.92 2.05
N PHE A 118 1.25 -17.95 1.49
CA PHE A 118 2.26 -18.94 1.86
C PHE A 118 3.19 -18.49 2.99
N HIS A 119 3.42 -17.19 3.15
CA HIS A 119 4.32 -16.67 4.18
C HIS A 119 3.56 -16.12 5.40
N LYS A 120 2.36 -15.57 5.19
CA LYS A 120 1.51 -15.06 6.27
C LYS A 120 0.32 -15.96 6.59
N LEU A 121 0.14 -17.08 5.89
CA LEU A 121 -1.02 -17.98 6.05
C LEU A 121 -2.38 -17.25 5.93
N GLY A 122 -2.46 -16.29 5.00
CA GLY A 122 -3.61 -15.39 4.83
C GLY A 122 -4.94 -16.09 4.52
N PHE A 123 -4.90 -17.34 4.04
CA PHE A 123 -6.09 -18.18 3.86
C PHE A 123 -6.74 -18.61 5.18
N ILE A 124 -6.01 -18.59 6.31
CA ILE A 124 -6.54 -18.84 7.64
C ILE A 124 -7.18 -17.55 8.17
N ARG A 125 -8.52 -17.50 8.17
CA ARG A 125 -9.29 -16.32 8.58
C ARG A 125 -9.28 -16.07 10.08
N ASN A 126 -9.25 -17.12 10.90
CA ASN A 126 -9.16 -16.98 12.35
C ASN A 126 -7.73 -16.55 12.72
N LYS A 127 -7.62 -15.34 13.29
CA LYS A 127 -6.33 -14.73 13.65
C LYS A 127 -5.55 -15.59 14.64
N ASP A 128 -6.20 -16.11 15.68
CA ASP A 128 -5.51 -16.85 16.74
C ASP A 128 -4.95 -18.18 16.19
N VAL A 129 -5.75 -18.90 15.40
CA VAL A 129 -5.31 -20.13 14.73
C VAL A 129 -4.13 -19.86 13.80
N ARG A 130 -4.21 -18.79 13.00
CA ARG A 130 -3.15 -18.40 12.08
C ARG A 130 -1.86 -18.06 12.81
N ASP A 131 -1.95 -17.24 13.86
CA ASP A 131 -0.80 -16.75 14.60
C ASP A 131 -0.12 -17.91 15.38
N TRP A 132 -0.90 -18.83 15.97
CA TRP A 132 -0.35 -20.05 16.57
C TRP A 132 0.30 -20.98 15.54
N THR A 133 -0.32 -21.15 14.37
CA THR A 133 0.26 -21.95 13.29
C THR A 133 1.61 -21.37 12.85
N LEU A 134 1.67 -20.06 12.65
CA LEU A 134 2.92 -19.35 12.32
C LEU A 134 3.97 -19.51 13.44
N ALA A 135 3.57 -19.41 14.71
CA ALA A 135 4.47 -19.58 15.85
C ALA A 135 5.07 -21.00 15.91
N ILE A 136 4.25 -22.03 15.67
CA ILE A 136 4.71 -23.42 15.64
C ILE A 136 5.67 -23.67 14.47
N LEU A 137 5.31 -23.22 13.26
CA LEU A 137 6.17 -23.39 12.08
C LEU A 137 7.52 -22.68 12.27
N THR A 138 7.49 -21.44 12.78
CA THR A 138 8.70 -20.64 13.04
C THR A 138 9.54 -21.28 14.14
N GLY A 139 8.91 -21.72 15.23
CA GLY A 139 9.58 -22.41 16.33
C GLY A 139 10.23 -23.73 15.90
N GLY A 140 9.56 -24.50 15.04
CA GLY A 140 10.10 -25.73 14.45
C GLY A 140 11.31 -25.45 13.56
N ALA A 141 11.22 -24.46 12.68
CA ALA A 141 12.34 -24.05 11.82
C ALA A 141 13.55 -23.57 12.65
N PHE A 142 13.30 -22.81 13.72
CA PHE A 142 14.32 -22.41 14.69
C PHE A 142 14.98 -23.62 15.37
N ALA A 143 14.18 -24.58 15.85
CA ALA A 143 14.69 -25.78 16.51
C ALA A 143 15.58 -26.64 15.57
N VAL A 144 15.15 -26.84 14.32
CA VAL A 144 15.95 -27.56 13.30
C VAL A 144 17.26 -26.84 13.02
N SER A 145 17.22 -25.51 12.89
CA SER A 145 18.42 -24.69 12.66
C SER A 145 19.39 -24.79 13.84
N LEU A 146 18.88 -24.70 15.08
CA LEU A 146 19.67 -24.85 16.30
C LEU A 146 20.30 -26.24 16.40
N LEU A 147 19.54 -27.29 16.10
CA LEU A 147 20.05 -28.66 16.07
C LEU A 147 21.17 -28.83 15.04
N GLY A 148 21.04 -28.23 13.86
CA GLY A 148 22.09 -28.22 12.84
C GLY A 148 23.39 -27.60 13.34
N VAL A 149 23.31 -26.46 14.04
CA VAL A 149 24.48 -25.81 14.66
C VAL A 149 25.10 -26.68 15.75
N ILE A 150 24.28 -27.28 16.62
CA ILE A 150 24.75 -28.17 17.69
C ILE A 150 25.50 -29.37 17.08
N LEU A 151 24.91 -30.04 16.10
CA LEU A 151 25.53 -31.19 15.44
C LEU A 151 26.84 -30.80 14.74
N PHE A 152 26.90 -29.64 14.08
CA PHE A 152 28.12 -29.13 13.47
C PHE A 152 29.25 -28.98 14.48
N VAL A 153 28.98 -28.39 15.65
CA VAL A 153 29.98 -28.23 16.72
C VAL A 153 30.40 -29.57 17.32
N LEU A 154 29.46 -30.48 17.57
CA LEU A 154 29.74 -31.79 18.17
C LEU A 154 30.52 -32.72 17.23
N THR A 155 30.28 -32.60 15.92
CA THR A 155 30.94 -33.43 14.88
C THR A 155 32.20 -32.78 14.31
N ALA A 156 32.52 -31.54 14.70
CA ALA A 156 33.71 -30.85 14.23
C ALA A 156 34.97 -31.65 14.63
N PRO A 157 35.83 -32.03 13.67
CA PRO A 157 37.03 -32.82 13.98
C PRO A 157 37.94 -32.03 14.91
N LYS A 158 38.36 -32.65 16.02
CA LYS A 158 39.43 -32.10 16.86
C LYS A 158 40.67 -31.88 16.00
N LYS A 159 41.18 -30.64 15.93
CA LYS A 159 42.51 -30.37 15.34
C LYS A 159 43.50 -31.34 16.00
N ARG A 160 44.04 -32.28 15.21
CA ARG A 160 45.20 -33.07 15.62
C ARG A 160 46.34 -32.08 15.84
N GLY A 161 46.70 -31.87 17.11
CA GLY A 161 47.89 -31.12 17.48
C GLY A 161 49.13 -31.81 16.89
N ALA A 162 50.00 -30.99 16.30
CA ALA A 162 51.37 -31.35 15.96
C ALA A 162 52.23 -31.42 17.22
#